data_AF-A0A8S3U1Y3-F1
#
_entry.id   AF-A0A8S3U1Y3-F1
#
_cell.length_a   1.000
_cell.length_b   1.000
_cell.length_c   1.000
_cell.angle_alpha   90.00
_cell.angle_beta   90.00
_cell.angle_gamma   90.00
#
_symmetry.space_group_name_H-M   'P 1'
#
loop_
_entity.id
_entity.type
_entity.pdbx_description
1 polymer ?
#
loop_
_entity_poly.entity_id
_entity_poly.type
_entity_poly.pdbx_seq_one_letter_code
_entity_poly.pdbx_strand_id
1 'polypeptide(L)'
;MEYRKSVRSFLIKPRKGQYLIFNKTAKDVISSSILPVPTEITKGIIVFKSVYDNVIIGPTAEETEDRHASPTIDSAITTRLWNHGKKTVPSLSKHDIVHMYTGVRPATENKDYQIIARPDRNWLTVGGIRSTGLSGCIGIADHVLSQVKDKFGIEPSKSSWETIQKVNFNFTKNGTVMFPHGIEHLITHPLTFTGVTRQTISQSNL
;
A
#
# COMPACT_ATOMS: atom_id res chain seq x y z
N MET A 1 -29.67 9.61 26.48
CA MET A 1 -28.53 8.93 25.83
C MET A 1 -27.40 9.94 25.75
N GLU A 2 -26.46 9.88 26.69
CA GLU A 2 -25.38 10.86 26.80
C GLU A 2 -24.33 10.58 25.72
N TYR A 3 -24.18 11.48 24.74
CA TYR A 3 -23.15 11.36 23.70
C TYR A 3 -21.78 11.42 24.39
N ARG A 4 -21.07 10.28 24.43
CA ARG A 4 -19.71 10.22 24.99
C ARG A 4 -18.82 11.23 24.24
N LYS A 5 -18.30 12.25 24.95
CA LYS A 5 -17.36 13.25 24.40
C LYS A 5 -16.26 12.57 23.59
N SER A 6 -15.96 13.09 22.40
CA SER A 6 -14.89 12.57 21.54
C SER A 6 -13.55 12.61 22.30
N VAL A 7 -12.75 11.55 22.17
CA VAL A 7 -11.40 11.50 22.75
C VAL A 7 -10.39 11.67 21.64
N ARG A 8 -9.77 12.84 21.60
CA ARG A 8 -8.72 13.15 20.64
C ARG A 8 -7.36 12.84 21.29
N SER A 9 -6.91 11.60 21.15
CA SER A 9 -5.64 11.14 21.75
C SER A 9 -4.40 11.59 20.97
N PHE A 10 -4.58 11.93 19.70
CA PHE A 10 -3.54 12.39 18.78
C PHE A 10 -4.19 13.18 17.62
N LEU A 11 -3.35 13.85 16.84
CA LEU A 11 -3.68 14.63 15.66
C LEU A 11 -3.22 13.88 14.40
N ILE A 12 -4.15 13.58 13.50
CA ILE A 12 -3.76 13.17 12.15
C ILE A 12 -3.13 14.38 11.45
N LYS A 13 -1.90 14.20 10.99
CA LYS A 13 -1.12 15.13 10.18
C LYS A 13 -0.80 14.43 8.86
N PRO A 14 -1.71 14.50 7.87
CA PRO A 14 -1.54 13.77 6.62
C PRO A 14 -0.23 14.14 5.91
N ARG A 15 0.45 13.14 5.35
CA ARG A 15 1.68 13.34 4.57
C ARG A 15 1.48 12.87 3.14
N LYS A 16 1.46 13.82 2.21
CA LYS A 16 1.32 13.57 0.78
C LYS A 16 2.66 13.12 0.20
N GLY A 17 2.61 12.13 -0.68
CA GLY A 17 3.77 11.64 -1.43
C GLY A 17 3.42 11.41 -2.89
N GLN A 18 4.19 12.05 -3.76
CA GLN A 18 4.03 12.01 -5.21
C GLN A 18 5.05 11.06 -5.84
N TYR A 19 4.68 10.47 -6.96
CA TYR A 19 5.46 9.50 -7.72
C TYR A 19 5.42 9.81 -9.22
N LEU A 20 6.55 9.61 -9.89
CA LEU A 20 6.65 9.63 -11.35
C LEU A 20 6.74 8.20 -11.88
N ILE A 21 5.95 7.88 -12.90
CA ILE A 21 5.89 6.57 -13.52
C ILE A 21 6.40 6.69 -14.95
N PHE A 22 7.48 5.98 -15.25
CA PHE A 22 8.12 5.99 -16.55
C PHE A 22 7.47 4.99 -17.51
N ASN A 23 7.58 5.29 -18.80
CA ASN A 23 7.22 4.35 -19.85
C ASN A 23 7.97 3.01 -19.65
N LYS A 24 7.36 1.90 -20.09
CA LYS A 24 7.98 0.57 -20.06
C LYS A 24 9.26 0.49 -20.89
N THR A 25 9.54 1.44 -21.78
CA THR A 25 10.85 1.56 -22.43
C THR A 25 12.00 1.71 -21.42
N ALA A 26 11.73 2.20 -20.21
CA ALA A 26 12.71 2.32 -19.13
C ALA A 26 12.93 1.02 -18.33
N LYS A 27 12.24 -0.09 -18.63
CA LYS A 27 12.20 -1.30 -17.78
C LYS A 27 13.57 -1.89 -17.44
N ASP A 28 14.53 -1.76 -18.36
CA ASP A 28 15.87 -2.37 -18.26
C ASP A 28 16.91 -1.39 -17.70
N VAL A 29 16.48 -0.18 -17.32
CA VAL A 29 17.35 0.86 -16.76
C VAL A 29 17.83 0.50 -15.35
N ILE A 30 17.06 -0.28 -14.59
CA ILE A 30 17.43 -0.80 -13.28
C ILE A 30 17.06 -2.28 -13.17
N SER A 31 17.88 -3.06 -12.49
CA SER A 31 17.59 -4.47 -12.16
C SER A 31 17.07 -4.65 -10.73
N SER A 32 17.25 -3.65 -9.87
CA SER A 32 16.91 -3.68 -8.45
C SER A 32 16.39 -2.33 -7.96
N SER A 33 15.66 -2.33 -6.83
CA SER A 33 15.26 -1.07 -6.19
C SER A 33 16.49 -0.36 -5.62
N ILE A 34 16.59 0.95 -5.85
CA ILE A 34 17.66 1.81 -5.37
C ILE A 34 17.11 2.69 -4.27
N LEU A 35 17.62 2.49 -3.06
CA LEU A 35 17.27 3.26 -1.88
C LEU A 35 18.46 4.15 -1.51
N PRO A 36 18.25 5.45 -1.25
CA PRO A 36 19.31 6.29 -0.72
C PRO A 36 19.61 5.90 0.74
N VAL A 37 20.79 6.28 1.23
CA VAL A 37 21.10 6.18 2.66
C VAL A 37 20.11 7.05 3.43
N PRO A 38 19.34 6.48 4.38
CA PRO A 38 18.38 7.26 5.17
C PRO A 38 19.06 8.37 5.96
N THR A 39 18.37 9.49 6.13
CA THR A 39 18.72 10.54 7.10
C THR A 39 17.78 10.47 8.30
N GLU A 40 18.05 11.25 9.35
CA GLU A 40 17.15 11.35 10.51
C GLU A 40 15.73 11.78 10.14
N ILE A 41 15.58 12.54 9.06
CA ILE A 41 14.32 13.16 8.64
C ILE A 41 13.56 12.28 7.64
N THR A 42 14.27 11.56 6.76
CA THR A 42 13.63 10.82 5.67
C THR A 42 14.42 9.60 5.21
N LYS A 43 13.69 8.56 4.80
CA LYS A 43 14.24 7.43 4.03
C LYS A 43 14.63 7.81 2.60
N GLY A 44 14.29 9.02 2.17
CA GLY A 44 14.59 9.58 0.85
C GLY A 44 13.66 9.11 -0.27
N ILE A 45 13.94 9.58 -1.48
CA ILE A 45 13.23 9.22 -2.71
C ILE A 45 13.84 7.91 -3.23
N ILE A 46 12.99 6.91 -3.44
CA ILE A 46 13.36 5.57 -3.92
C ILE A 46 13.14 5.51 -5.43
N VAL A 47 14.01 4.77 -6.13
CA VAL A 47 13.79 4.37 -7.52
C VAL A 47 13.53 2.87 -7.52
N PHE A 48 12.36 2.43 -7.99
CA PHE A 48 11.99 1.01 -7.97
C PHE A 48 11.22 0.62 -9.21
N LYS A 49 11.15 -0.69 -9.49
CA LYS A 49 10.37 -1.21 -10.60
C LYS A 49 9.04 -1.74 -10.09
N SER A 50 7.95 -1.38 -10.76
CA SER A 50 6.64 -1.95 -10.48
C SER A 50 6.56 -3.37 -11.01
N VAL A 51 5.55 -4.10 -10.56
CA VAL A 51 5.16 -5.41 -11.08
C VAL A 51 4.75 -5.40 -12.57
N TYR A 52 4.60 -4.22 -13.17
CA TYR A 52 4.30 -4.03 -14.60
C TYR A 52 5.52 -3.54 -15.41
N ASP A 53 6.71 -3.64 -14.83
CA ASP A 53 7.99 -3.21 -15.41
C ASP A 53 8.15 -1.70 -15.63
N ASN A 54 7.22 -0.88 -15.13
CA ASN A 54 7.44 0.56 -15.09
C ASN A 54 8.50 0.89 -14.03
N VAL A 55 9.47 1.73 -14.38
CA VAL A 55 10.34 2.35 -13.39
C VAL A 55 9.57 3.49 -12.73
N ILE A 56 9.63 3.56 -11.40
CA ILE A 56 8.92 4.53 -10.56
C ILE A 56 9.93 5.27 -9.70
N ILE A 57 9.72 6.57 -9.56
CA ILE A 57 10.51 7.44 -8.68
C ILE A 57 9.58 8.07 -7.65
N GLY A 58 9.91 7.93 -6.37
CA GLY A 58 9.15 8.54 -5.28
C GLY A 58 9.33 7.79 -3.95
N PRO A 59 8.55 8.13 -2.92
CA PRO A 59 7.64 9.28 -2.86
C PRO A 59 8.37 10.59 -2.56
N THR A 60 7.70 11.73 -2.80
CA THR A 60 7.95 12.96 -2.02
C THR A 60 7.40 12.84 -0.59
N ALA A 61 7.74 13.80 0.26
CA ALA A 61 7.15 13.96 1.59
C ALA A 61 6.76 15.42 1.76
N GLU A 62 5.46 15.70 1.64
CA GLU A 62 4.86 17.01 1.81
C GLU A 62 3.85 16.94 2.94
N GLU A 63 3.92 17.86 3.89
CA GLU A 63 2.87 18.02 4.90
C GLU A 63 1.63 18.59 4.23
N THR A 64 0.45 18.06 4.56
CA THR A 64 -0.82 18.61 4.10
C THR A 64 -1.86 18.50 5.21
N GLU A 65 -2.72 19.50 5.32
CA GLU A 65 -3.79 19.52 6.33
C GLU A 65 -5.03 18.73 5.86
N ASP A 66 -5.15 18.50 4.55
CA ASP A 66 -6.32 17.85 3.96
C ASP A 66 -6.06 16.36 3.69
N ARG A 67 -6.82 15.50 4.37
CA ARG A 67 -6.82 14.05 4.11
C ARG A 67 -7.38 13.67 2.74
N HIS A 68 -8.18 14.56 2.16
CA HIS A 68 -8.76 14.46 0.83
C HIS A 68 -7.98 15.31 -0.18
N ALA A 69 -6.79 15.80 0.20
CA ALA A 69 -5.96 16.63 -0.65
C ALA A 69 -5.93 16.04 -2.06
N SER A 70 -6.42 16.84 -3.01
CA SER A 70 -6.52 16.48 -4.42
C SER A 70 -5.18 15.88 -4.89
N PRO A 71 -5.19 14.90 -5.81
CA PRO A 71 -3.98 14.43 -6.48
C PRO A 71 -3.39 15.51 -7.41
N THR A 72 -3.58 16.80 -7.10
CA THR A 72 -2.98 17.91 -7.82
C THR A 72 -1.48 17.76 -7.74
N ILE A 73 -0.90 17.61 -8.92
CA ILE A 73 0.53 17.48 -9.11
C ILE A 73 1.12 18.88 -9.19
N ASP A 74 2.06 19.15 -8.31
CA ASP A 74 2.82 20.41 -8.31
C ASP A 74 3.99 20.26 -9.28
N SER A 75 4.06 21.14 -10.29
CA SER A 75 5.09 21.12 -11.34
C SER A 75 6.51 21.28 -10.78
N ALA A 76 6.70 22.04 -9.69
CA ALA A 76 7.98 22.17 -9.02
C ALA A 76 8.40 20.85 -8.36
N ILE A 77 7.42 20.11 -7.83
CA ILE A 77 7.67 18.84 -7.15
C ILE A 77 7.94 17.73 -8.15
N THR A 78 7.24 17.72 -9.29
CA THR A 78 7.56 16.87 -10.44
C THR A 78 8.98 17.13 -10.93
N THR A 79 9.37 18.41 -11.06
CA THR A 79 10.75 18.78 -11.46
C THR A 79 11.78 18.28 -10.44
N ARG A 80 11.49 18.36 -9.15
CA ARG A 80 12.38 17.83 -8.09
C ARG A 80 12.53 16.31 -8.17
N LEU A 81 11.43 15.58 -8.33
CA LEU A 81 11.45 14.12 -8.48
C LEU A 81 12.23 13.71 -9.74
N TRP A 82 12.00 14.42 -10.85
CA TRP A 82 12.71 14.21 -12.11
C TRP A 82 14.22 14.42 -11.96
N ASN A 83 14.64 15.54 -11.36
CA ASN A 83 16.05 15.85 -11.14
C ASN A 83 16.72 14.83 -10.22
N HIS A 84 16.04 14.40 -9.15
CA HIS A 84 16.53 13.32 -8.27
C HIS A 84 16.70 12.01 -9.04
N GLY A 85 15.72 11.68 -9.87
CA GLY A 85 15.75 10.53 -10.76
C GLY A 85 16.94 10.52 -11.70
N LYS A 86 17.15 11.61 -12.43
CA LYS A 86 18.30 11.78 -13.32
C LYS A 86 19.64 11.71 -12.59
N LYS A 87 19.72 12.23 -11.37
CA LYS A 87 20.95 12.15 -10.57
C LYS A 87 21.23 10.72 -10.13
N THR A 88 20.18 9.98 -9.74
CA THR A 88 20.30 8.61 -9.21
C THR A 88 20.53 7.60 -10.33
N VAL A 89 19.81 7.75 -11.45
CA VAL A 89 19.88 6.88 -12.61
C VAL A 89 19.85 7.73 -13.89
N PRO A 90 21.01 8.19 -14.40
CA PRO A 90 21.09 9.14 -15.51
C PRO A 90 20.38 8.71 -16.79
N SER A 91 20.35 7.42 -17.11
CA SER A 91 19.68 6.87 -18.29
C SER A 91 18.17 7.13 -18.32
N LEU A 92 17.53 7.39 -17.17
CA LEU A 92 16.11 7.76 -17.10
C LEU A 92 15.80 9.04 -17.89
N SER A 93 16.79 9.91 -18.14
CA SER A 93 16.57 11.12 -18.95
C SER A 93 16.21 10.83 -20.41
N LYS A 94 16.34 9.58 -20.87
CA LYS A 94 16.02 9.14 -22.23
C LYS A 94 14.61 8.54 -22.35
N HIS A 95 13.84 8.54 -21.27
CA HIS A 95 12.54 7.87 -21.20
C HIS A 95 11.45 8.82 -20.72
N ASP A 96 10.27 8.70 -21.31
CA ASP A 96 9.12 9.54 -20.98
C ASP A 96 8.46 9.14 -19.68
N ILE A 97 7.91 10.13 -18.98
CA ILE A 97 6.98 9.94 -17.87
C ILE A 97 5.58 9.75 -18.48
N VAL A 98 4.94 8.61 -18.20
CA VAL A 98 3.60 8.29 -18.74
C VAL A 98 2.48 8.52 -17.75
N HIS A 99 2.81 8.56 -16.46
CA HIS A 99 1.82 8.77 -15.41
C HIS A 99 2.45 9.34 -14.14
N MET A 100 1.60 9.89 -13.28
CA MET A 100 1.97 10.43 -11.98
C MET A 100 0.94 10.00 -10.95
N TYR A 101 1.39 9.67 -9.74
CA TYR A 101 0.50 9.21 -8.67
C TYR A 101 0.77 9.97 -7.39
N THR A 102 -0.29 10.19 -6.61
CA THR A 102 -0.24 10.83 -5.30
C THR A 102 -0.93 9.96 -4.27
N GLY A 103 -0.23 9.67 -3.17
CA GLY A 103 -0.80 8.99 -2.00
C GLY A 103 -0.72 9.87 -0.76
N VAL A 104 -1.71 9.78 0.12
CA VAL A 104 -1.73 10.49 1.41
C VAL A 104 -1.61 9.48 2.54
N ARG A 105 -0.57 9.63 3.37
CA ARG A 105 -0.32 8.76 4.53
C ARG A 105 -1.03 9.33 5.75
N PRO A 106 -1.72 8.50 6.57
CA PRO A 106 -2.36 8.93 7.80
C PRO A 106 -1.33 9.05 8.94
N ALA A 107 -0.36 9.94 8.76
CA ALA A 107 0.66 10.23 9.77
C ALA A 107 0.05 11.02 10.94
N THR A 108 0.77 11.04 12.06
CA THR A 108 0.41 11.79 13.26
C THR A 108 1.60 12.61 13.74
N GLU A 109 1.40 13.41 14.79
CA GLU A 109 2.48 14.08 15.53
C GLU A 109 3.44 13.09 16.22
N ASN A 110 3.02 11.84 16.43
CA ASN A 110 3.83 10.81 17.07
C ASN A 110 4.69 10.03 16.05
N LYS A 111 5.86 9.52 16.49
CA LYS A 111 6.74 8.66 15.66
C LYS A 111 6.24 7.20 15.56
N ASP A 112 5.46 6.73 16.52
CA ASP A 112 4.96 5.36 16.53
C ASP A 112 3.49 5.27 16.11
N TYR A 113 3.04 4.03 15.85
CA TYR A 113 1.64 3.75 15.62
C TYR A 113 0.79 4.05 16.85
N GLN A 114 -0.44 4.46 16.61
CA GLN A 114 -1.39 4.81 17.67
C GLN A 114 -2.42 3.69 17.79
N ILE A 115 -2.02 2.61 18.45
CA ILE A 115 -2.88 1.45 18.73
C ILE A 115 -3.30 1.51 20.21
N ILE A 116 -4.54 1.93 20.49
CA ILE A 116 -4.97 2.32 21.84
C ILE A 116 -6.32 1.67 22.17
N ALA A 117 -6.33 0.80 23.17
CA ALA A 117 -7.55 0.20 23.72
C ALA A 117 -8.17 1.09 24.80
N ARG A 118 -9.49 1.28 24.73
CA ARG A 118 -10.31 2.00 25.72
C ARG A 118 -11.52 1.14 26.11
N PRO A 119 -11.34 0.16 27.02
CA PRO A 119 -12.43 -0.74 27.45
C PRO A 119 -13.60 -0.01 28.09
N ASP A 120 -13.35 1.08 28.82
CA ASP A 120 -14.39 1.98 29.36
C ASP A 120 -15.34 2.50 28.26
N ARG A 121 -14.88 2.51 27.01
CA ARG A 121 -15.60 3.00 25.85
C ARG A 121 -16.02 1.94 24.84
N ASN A 122 -15.63 0.68 25.03
CA ASN A 122 -15.73 -0.37 24.01
C ASN A 122 -15.08 0.07 22.67
N TRP A 123 -13.91 0.73 22.73
CA TRP A 123 -13.24 1.29 21.55
C TRP A 123 -11.77 0.86 21.49
N LEU A 124 -11.35 0.28 20.37
CA LEU A 124 -9.94 0.14 19.98
C LEU A 124 -9.59 1.07 18.80
N THR A 125 -8.60 1.93 18.97
CA THR A 125 -8.09 2.79 17.89
C THR A 125 -6.88 2.14 17.24
N VAL A 126 -6.81 2.15 15.91
CA VAL A 126 -5.65 1.69 15.11
C VAL A 126 -5.31 2.80 14.12
N GLY A 127 -4.48 3.74 14.54
CA GLY A 127 -4.15 4.96 13.79
C GLY A 127 -2.66 5.17 13.61
N GLY A 128 -2.28 6.18 12.83
CA GLY A 128 -0.86 6.50 12.61
C GLY A 128 -0.10 5.45 11.79
N ILE A 129 -0.81 4.58 11.06
CA ILE A 129 -0.21 3.51 10.26
C ILE A 129 0.40 4.10 8.98
N ARG A 130 1.73 4.29 8.97
CA ARG A 130 2.49 4.97 7.89
C ARG A 130 3.12 4.00 6.89
N SER A 131 4.34 4.29 6.43
CA SER A 131 5.04 3.59 5.34
C SER A 131 5.21 2.08 5.55
N THR A 132 5.25 1.63 6.80
CA THR A 132 5.42 0.23 7.20
C THR A 132 4.08 -0.47 7.48
N GLY A 133 2.95 0.19 7.17
CA GLY A 133 1.62 -0.36 7.37
C GLY A 133 1.37 -1.63 6.58
N LEU A 134 1.78 -1.65 5.30
CA LEU A 134 1.63 -2.83 4.46
C LEU A 134 2.57 -3.96 4.90
N SER A 135 3.86 -3.67 5.07
CA SER A 135 4.85 -4.69 5.47
C SER A 135 4.59 -5.25 6.88
N GLY A 136 4.02 -4.45 7.78
CA GLY A 136 3.73 -4.83 9.16
C GLY A 136 2.28 -5.20 9.42
N CYS A 137 1.41 -5.33 8.40
CA CYS A 137 -0.03 -5.45 8.60
C CYS A 137 -0.42 -6.69 9.43
N ILE A 138 0.27 -7.81 9.25
CA ILE A 138 0.02 -9.04 10.00
C ILE A 138 0.38 -8.85 11.47
N GLY A 139 1.57 -8.30 11.78
CA GLY A 139 1.96 -8.01 13.16
C GLY A 139 1.06 -6.98 13.84
N ILE A 140 0.56 -5.99 13.09
CA ILE A 140 -0.46 -5.05 13.58
C ILE A 140 -1.75 -5.80 13.93
N ALA A 141 -2.19 -6.73 13.07
CA ALA A 141 -3.39 -7.52 13.30
C ALA A 141 -3.26 -8.42 14.53
N ASP A 142 -2.12 -9.10 14.70
CA ASP A 142 -1.85 -9.93 15.88
C ASP A 142 -1.83 -9.10 17.17
N HIS A 143 -1.20 -7.92 17.13
CA HIS A 143 -1.19 -7.01 18.27
C HIS A 143 -2.61 -6.52 18.62
N VAL A 144 -3.41 -6.16 17.60
CA VAL A 144 -4.81 -5.77 17.77
C VAL A 144 -5.63 -6.91 18.38
N LEU A 145 -5.44 -8.14 17.89
CA LEU A 145 -6.09 -9.33 18.43
C LEU A 145 -5.74 -9.54 19.92
N SER A 146 -4.47 -9.38 20.31
CA SER A 146 -4.06 -9.48 21.71
C SER A 146 -4.77 -8.42 22.57
N GLN A 147 -4.84 -7.16 22.10
CA GLN A 147 -5.55 -6.10 22.81
C GLN A 147 -7.05 -6.42 22.97
N VAL A 148 -7.69 -6.98 21.94
CA VAL A 148 -9.11 -7.37 21.99
C VAL A 148 -9.35 -8.41 23.09
N LYS A 149 -8.53 -9.46 23.14
CA LYS A 149 -8.63 -10.50 24.16
C LYS A 149 -8.35 -9.96 25.56
N ASP A 150 -7.19 -9.32 25.74
CA ASP A 150 -6.68 -8.95 27.05
C ASP A 150 -7.44 -7.79 27.69
N LYS A 151 -7.92 -6.83 26.89
CA LYS A 151 -8.53 -5.59 27.39
C LYS A 151 -10.05 -5.59 27.33
N PHE A 152 -10.65 -6.37 26.44
CA PHE A 152 -12.11 -6.42 26.29
C PHE A 152 -12.69 -7.78 26.69
N GLY A 153 -11.87 -8.81 26.91
CA GLY A 153 -12.34 -10.16 27.24
C GLY A 153 -13.11 -10.81 26.09
N ILE A 154 -12.87 -10.37 24.85
CA ILE A 154 -13.56 -10.87 23.66
C ILE A 154 -12.66 -11.89 22.99
N GLU A 155 -13.15 -13.12 22.89
CA GLU A 155 -12.58 -14.13 22.00
C GLU A 155 -13.23 -13.97 20.63
N PRO A 156 -12.47 -13.58 19.58
CA PRO A 156 -13.04 -13.47 18.26
C PRO A 156 -13.55 -14.83 17.81
N SER A 157 -14.71 -14.84 17.16
CA SER A 157 -15.25 -16.06 16.60
C SER A 157 -14.24 -16.68 15.63
N LYS A 158 -14.03 -17.99 15.74
CA LYS A 158 -13.40 -18.76 14.68
C LYS A 158 -14.35 -18.70 13.50
N SER A 159 -14.11 -17.78 12.59
CA SER A 159 -14.84 -17.75 11.35
C SER A 159 -14.28 -18.86 10.45
N SER A 160 -15.18 -19.63 9.84
CA SER A 160 -14.87 -20.71 8.90
C SER A 160 -14.55 -20.17 7.50
N TRP A 161 -14.09 -18.91 7.38
CA TRP A 161 -13.67 -18.40 6.08
C TRP A 161 -12.55 -19.30 5.60
N GLU A 162 -12.75 -19.91 4.44
CA GLU A 162 -11.68 -20.65 3.79
C GLU A 162 -10.48 -19.70 3.69
N THR A 163 -9.38 -20.10 4.32
CA THR A 163 -8.04 -19.54 4.07
C THR A 163 -7.93 -19.30 2.57
N ILE A 164 -7.37 -18.16 2.13
CA ILE A 164 -7.13 -17.86 0.70
C ILE A 164 -6.74 -19.16 0.02
N GLN A 165 -7.69 -19.75 -0.72
CA GLN A 165 -7.44 -21.07 -1.27
C GLN A 165 -6.35 -20.87 -2.30
N LYS A 166 -5.28 -21.66 -2.21
CA LYS A 166 -4.30 -21.69 -3.28
C LYS A 166 -5.01 -22.22 -4.50
N VAL A 167 -5.39 -21.32 -5.40
CA VAL A 167 -6.07 -21.72 -6.63
C VAL A 167 -5.03 -22.43 -7.48
N ASN A 168 -5.31 -23.67 -7.87
CA ASN A 168 -4.48 -24.38 -8.82
C ASN A 168 -4.75 -23.80 -10.21
N PHE A 169 -3.71 -23.57 -11.01
CA PHE A 169 -3.85 -23.12 -12.39
C PHE A 169 -2.60 -23.48 -13.20
N ASN A 170 -2.72 -23.50 -14.52
CA ASN A 170 -1.62 -23.72 -15.45
C ASN A 170 -1.52 -22.57 -16.45
N PHE A 171 -0.29 -22.17 -16.79
CA PHE A 171 -0.05 -21.25 -17.91
C PHE A 171 -0.21 -21.96 -19.24
N THR A 172 -0.91 -21.32 -20.16
CA THR A 172 -0.92 -21.75 -21.57
C THR A 172 0.22 -21.11 -22.33
N LYS A 173 0.53 -21.69 -23.51
CA LYS A 173 1.49 -21.11 -24.45
C LYS A 173 1.04 -19.75 -25.02
N ASN A 174 -0.23 -19.37 -24.84
CA ASN A 174 -0.83 -18.17 -25.41
C ASN A 174 -0.92 -17.01 -24.41
N GLY A 175 -0.27 -17.11 -23.23
CA GLY A 175 -0.31 -16.06 -22.21
C GLY A 175 -1.65 -15.98 -21.46
N THR A 176 -2.35 -17.11 -21.34
CA THR A 176 -3.58 -17.25 -20.55
C THR A 176 -3.35 -18.20 -19.36
N VAL A 177 -4.26 -18.15 -18.39
CA VAL A 177 -4.30 -19.04 -17.23
C VAL A 177 -5.50 -19.97 -17.37
N MET A 178 -5.25 -21.28 -17.29
CA MET A 178 -6.28 -22.32 -17.23
C MET A 178 -6.53 -22.74 -15.79
N PHE A 179 -7.77 -22.60 -15.33
CA PHE A 179 -8.22 -23.13 -14.04
C PHE A 179 -8.77 -24.57 -14.20
N PRO A 180 -8.78 -25.39 -13.13
CA PRO A 180 -9.15 -26.82 -13.18
C PRO A 180 -10.56 -27.09 -13.70
N HIS A 181 -11.44 -26.08 -13.66
CA HIS A 181 -12.81 -26.13 -14.13
C HIS A 181 -12.97 -25.74 -15.61
N GLY A 182 -11.87 -25.69 -16.38
CA GLY A 182 -11.89 -25.39 -17.81
C GLY A 182 -12.08 -23.91 -18.16
N ILE A 183 -12.02 -23.02 -17.16
CA ILE A 183 -12.12 -21.58 -17.38
C ILE A 183 -10.74 -21.03 -17.76
N GLU A 184 -10.68 -20.40 -18.94
CA GLU A 184 -9.49 -19.72 -19.46
C GLU A 184 -9.61 -18.21 -19.22
N HIS A 185 -8.58 -17.61 -18.62
CA HIS A 185 -8.50 -16.16 -18.45
C HIS A 185 -7.23 -15.60 -19.07
N LEU A 186 -7.36 -14.49 -19.81
CA LEU A 186 -6.20 -13.73 -20.28
C LEU A 186 -5.40 -13.21 -19.08
N ILE A 187 -4.08 -13.35 -19.12
CA ILE A 187 -3.19 -12.73 -18.13
C ILE A 187 -3.14 -11.24 -18.42
N THR A 188 -4.03 -10.50 -17.77
CA THR A 188 -4.05 -9.04 -17.87
C THR A 188 -2.97 -8.38 -17.01
N HIS A 189 -2.36 -9.14 -16.08
CA HIS A 189 -1.39 -8.63 -15.13
C HIS A 189 -0.30 -9.69 -14.78
N PRO A 190 0.99 -9.31 -14.71
CA PRO A 190 2.05 -10.19 -14.21
C PRO A 190 1.85 -10.77 -12.79
N LEU A 191 1.02 -10.16 -11.92
CA LEU A 191 0.68 -10.75 -10.61
C LEU A 191 -0.39 -11.83 -10.72
N THR A 192 -1.11 -11.92 -11.83
CA THR A 192 -2.01 -13.05 -12.09
C THR A 192 -1.23 -14.34 -12.33
N PHE A 193 0.10 -14.26 -12.57
CA PHE A 193 0.97 -15.44 -12.51
C PHE A 193 1.00 -16.09 -11.12
N THR A 194 0.63 -15.39 -10.04
CA THR A 194 0.65 -15.94 -8.68
C THR A 194 -0.73 -16.40 -8.19
N GLY A 195 -1.77 -16.37 -9.04
CA GLY A 195 -2.96 -17.21 -8.84
C GLY A 195 -3.97 -16.84 -7.76
N VAL A 196 -4.13 -15.56 -7.42
CA VAL A 196 -5.09 -15.19 -6.36
C VAL A 196 -6.42 -14.79 -7.00
N THR A 197 -7.47 -15.58 -6.79
CA THR A 197 -8.86 -15.19 -7.13
C THR A 197 -9.73 -15.27 -5.87
N ARG A 198 -10.65 -14.31 -5.71
CA ARG A 198 -11.68 -14.35 -4.67
C ARG A 198 -12.86 -15.13 -5.25
N GLN A 199 -13.17 -16.32 -4.74
CA GLN A 199 -14.41 -16.99 -5.10
C GLN A 199 -15.59 -16.25 -4.47
N THR A 200 -16.53 -15.83 -5.30
CA THR A 200 -17.88 -15.46 -4.85
C THR A 200 -18.67 -16.77 -4.77
N ILE A 201 -19.08 -17.17 -3.56
CA ILE A 201 -19.95 -18.32 -3.39
C ILE A 201 -21.29 -17.98 -4.06
N SER A 202 -21.67 -18.73 -5.10
CA SER A 202 -23.04 -18.71 -5.60
C SER A 202 -23.94 -19.34 -4.54
N GLN A 203 -24.86 -18.56 -3.97
CA GLN A 203 -25.98 -19.14 -3.26
C GLN A 203 -26.84 -19.90 -4.28
N SER A 204 -26.77 -21.23 -4.24
CA SER A 204 -27.78 -22.10 -4.83
C SER A 204 -28.33 -23.00 -3.73
N ASN A 205 -29.64 -22.87 -3.52
CA ASN A 205 -30.58 -23.75 -2.81
C ASN A 205 -30.78 -23.49 -1.31
N LEU A 206 -31.69 -22.56 -1.02
CA LEU A 206 -32.89 -22.83 -0.21
C LEU A 206 -34.11 -22.50 -1.07
#